data_AF-A0A1H1LF85-F1
#
_entry.id   AF-A0A1H1LF85-F1
#
_cell.length_a   1.000
_cell.length_b   1.000
_cell.length_c   1.000
_cell.angle_alpha   90.00
_cell.angle_beta   90.00
_cell.angle_gamma   90.00
#
_symmetry.space_group_name_H-M   'P 1'
#
loop_
_entity.id
_entity.type
_entity.pdbx_description
1 polymer ?
#
loop_
_entity_poly.entity_id
_entity_poly.type
_entity_poly.pdbx_seq_one_letter_code
_entity_poly.pdbx_strand_id
1 'polypeptide(L)'
;MKSLLSRLPLILSLGLLLGGCASFDSTLDSGRSLKKVQRFFVLSNHNDNRALDRQIATALQAHGRTAEVGPLTMMPDDTQAVVSFADNWAWDFGEHLVFLKISVRDPSKEQYYASITFSARVPLREKPAVTIDRLVGALLEK
;
A
#
# COMPACT_ATOMS: atom_id res chain seq x y z
N MET A 1 33.07 -44.01 8.19
CA MET A 1 33.01 -42.56 7.88
C MET A 1 32.69 -42.22 6.41
N LYS A 2 32.65 -43.16 5.45
CA LYS A 2 32.38 -42.87 4.02
C LYS A 2 30.89 -42.81 3.62
N SER A 3 29.96 -43.37 4.41
CA SER A 3 28.52 -43.39 4.08
C SER A 3 27.80 -42.07 4.37
N LEU A 4 28.37 -41.17 5.18
CA LEU A 4 27.78 -39.85 5.45
C LEU A 4 27.95 -38.87 4.27
N LEU A 5 29.07 -38.93 3.54
CA LEU A 5 29.31 -38.05 2.38
C LEU A 5 28.37 -38.35 1.19
N SER A 6 27.91 -39.59 1.04
CA SER A 6 27.04 -40.00 -0.08
C SER A 6 25.60 -39.48 0.04
N ARG A 7 25.15 -39.06 1.25
CA ARG A 7 23.79 -38.54 1.47
C ARG A 7 23.71 -37.01 1.45
N LEU A 8 24.85 -36.33 1.40
CA LEU A 8 24.96 -34.87 1.30
C LEU A 8 24.25 -34.27 0.06
N PRO A 9 24.33 -34.86 -1.16
CA PRO A 9 23.65 -34.26 -2.31
C PRO A 9 22.11 -34.42 -2.25
N LEU A 10 21.61 -35.42 -1.53
CA LEU A 10 20.17 -35.66 -1.34
C LEU A 10 19.54 -34.69 -0.33
N ILE A 11 20.30 -34.27 0.68
CA ILE A 11 19.86 -33.27 1.67
C ILE A 11 19.91 -31.86 1.06
N LEU A 12 20.91 -31.58 0.22
CA LEU A 12 21.04 -30.27 -0.45
C LEU A 12 19.94 -30.04 -1.52
N SER A 13 19.49 -31.08 -2.21
CA SER A 13 18.38 -30.99 -3.17
C SER A 13 17.01 -30.83 -2.49
N LEU A 14 16.81 -31.36 -1.28
CA LEU A 14 15.58 -31.19 -0.52
C LEU A 14 15.43 -29.75 0.06
N GLY A 15 16.55 -29.07 0.35
CA GLY A 15 16.56 -27.70 0.86
C GLY A 15 16.02 -26.65 -0.13
N LEU A 16 16.12 -26.92 -1.44
CA LEU A 16 15.67 -26.01 -2.50
C LEU A 16 14.15 -25.96 -2.67
N LEU A 17 13.41 -26.91 -2.10
CA LEU A 17 11.95 -27.00 -2.21
C LEU A 17 11.19 -26.26 -1.09
N LEU A 18 11.90 -25.66 -0.13
CA LEU A 18 11.32 -24.95 1.02
C LEU A 18 11.16 -23.44 0.81
N GLY A 19 11.30 -22.95 -0.42
CA GLY A 19 11.03 -21.55 -0.76
C GLY A 19 9.53 -21.24 -0.68
N GLY A 20 9.08 -20.65 0.43
CA GLY A 20 7.71 -20.14 0.56
C GLY A 20 7.55 -18.82 -0.20
N CYS A 21 6.72 -18.80 -1.24
CA CYS A 21 6.28 -17.56 -1.87
C CYS A 21 5.32 -16.82 -0.91
N ALA A 22 5.80 -15.76 -0.26
CA ALA A 22 4.90 -14.81 0.37
C ALA A 22 4.10 -14.11 -0.74
N SER A 23 2.79 -14.32 -0.75
CA SER A 23 1.88 -13.70 -1.71
C SER A 23 1.06 -12.63 -1.02
N PHE A 24 0.80 -11.55 -1.74
CA PHE A 24 -0.18 -10.54 -1.38
C PHE A 24 -1.08 -10.31 -2.58
N ASP A 25 -2.30 -9.87 -2.31
CA ASP A 25 -3.28 -9.51 -3.32
C ASP A 25 -3.44 -7.99 -3.33
N SER A 26 -3.53 -7.39 -4.53
CA SER A 26 -3.96 -6.00 -4.67
C SER A 26 -5.07 -5.86 -5.70
N THR A 27 -6.18 -5.26 -5.30
CA THR A 27 -7.38 -5.11 -6.13
C THR A 27 -7.68 -3.63 -6.34
N LEU A 28 -7.83 -3.22 -7.60
CA LEU A 28 -8.18 -1.87 -8.00
C LEU A 28 -9.67 -1.82 -8.32
N ASP A 29 -10.44 -1.09 -7.50
CA ASP A 29 -11.83 -0.78 -7.77
C ASP A 29 -11.91 0.45 -8.68
N SER A 30 -12.49 0.23 -9.85
CA SER A 30 -12.45 1.12 -10.99
C SER A 30 -13.62 2.10 -11.01
N GLY A 31 -13.36 3.37 -10.71
CA GLY A 31 -14.23 4.48 -11.09
C GLY A 31 -13.64 5.29 -12.26
N ARG A 32 -13.64 6.62 -12.12
CA ARG A 32 -13.12 7.61 -13.09
C ARG A 32 -11.59 7.71 -13.06
N SER A 33 -10.98 7.91 -14.23
CA SER A 33 -9.53 8.08 -14.40
C SER A 33 -8.95 9.23 -13.56
N LEU A 34 -7.76 9.02 -13.00
CA LEU A 34 -6.99 9.98 -12.23
C LEU A 34 -5.92 10.71 -13.07
N LYS A 35 -5.76 10.36 -14.36
CA LYS A 35 -4.70 10.89 -15.23
C LYS A 35 -4.62 12.42 -15.30
N LYS A 36 -5.77 13.09 -15.18
CA LYS A 36 -5.88 14.57 -15.24
C LYS A 36 -5.87 15.24 -13.86
N VAL A 37 -5.85 14.46 -12.79
CA VAL A 37 -5.83 14.98 -11.41
C VAL A 37 -4.38 15.25 -11.02
N GLN A 38 -4.11 16.48 -10.58
CA GLN A 38 -2.78 16.95 -10.23
C GLN A 38 -2.64 17.31 -8.76
N ARG A 39 -3.71 17.84 -8.13
CA ARG A 39 -3.69 18.30 -6.73
C ARG A 39 -4.54 17.39 -5.85
N PHE A 40 -3.87 16.69 -4.95
CA PHE A 40 -4.45 15.75 -4.01
C PHE A 40 -4.38 16.31 -2.58
N PHE A 41 -5.41 16.03 -1.79
CA PHE A 41 -5.39 16.29 -0.36
C PHE A 41 -5.61 14.98 0.39
N VAL A 42 -4.63 14.57 1.18
CA VAL A 42 -4.69 13.34 1.98
C VAL A 42 -5.23 13.67 3.36
N LEU A 43 -6.31 13.00 3.74
CA LEU A 43 -6.90 13.19 5.06
C LEU A 43 -5.98 12.60 6.13
N SER A 44 -5.66 13.41 7.14
CA SER A 44 -4.93 12.93 8.32
C SER A 44 -5.81 11.98 9.13
N ASN A 45 -5.24 10.86 9.56
CA ASN A 45 -5.89 9.95 10.50
C ASN A 45 -5.19 10.09 11.87
N HIS A 46 -5.84 10.75 12.83
CA HIS A 46 -5.26 10.94 14.17
C HIS A 46 -5.12 9.64 14.98
N ASN A 47 -5.80 8.56 14.56
CA ASN A 47 -5.68 7.25 15.18
C ASN A 47 -4.52 6.43 14.58
N ASP A 48 -3.87 6.92 13.53
CA ASP A 48 -2.72 6.28 12.92
C ASP A 48 -1.42 6.78 13.57
N ASN A 49 -0.66 5.85 14.16
CA ASN A 49 0.63 6.11 14.78
C ASN A 49 1.82 5.85 13.84
N ARG A 50 1.56 5.54 12.56
CA ARG A 50 2.57 5.11 11.58
C ARG A 50 2.73 6.11 10.43
N ALA A 51 2.04 7.25 10.50
CA ALA A 51 2.11 8.34 9.53
C ALA A 51 1.87 7.88 8.08
N LEU A 52 0.91 6.97 7.88
CA LEU A 52 0.50 6.47 6.58
C LEU A 52 -0.02 7.60 5.69
N ASP A 53 -0.69 8.59 6.28
CA ASP A 53 -1.10 9.82 5.60
C ASP A 53 0.08 10.54 4.92
N ARG A 54 1.17 10.76 5.65
CA ARG A 54 2.41 11.35 5.14
C ARG A 54 3.10 10.45 4.12
N GLN A 55 3.11 9.13 4.35
CA GLN A 55 3.69 8.18 3.40
C GLN A 55 2.92 8.16 2.07
N ILE A 56 1.59 8.20 2.10
CA ILE A 56 0.73 8.29 0.91
C ILE A 56 0.98 9.61 0.18
N ALA A 57 1.04 10.75 0.88
CA ALA A 57 1.35 12.04 0.27
C ALA A 57 2.74 12.05 -0.38
N THR A 58 3.74 11.45 0.29
CA THR A 58 5.10 11.32 -0.23
C THR A 58 5.13 10.48 -1.50
N ALA A 59 4.40 9.35 -1.55
CA ALA A 59 4.29 8.54 -2.76
C ALA A 59 3.61 9.30 -3.91
N LEU A 60 2.51 10.01 -3.64
CA LEU A 60 1.86 10.86 -4.65
C LEU A 60 2.82 11.91 -5.22
N GLN A 61 3.60 12.56 -4.36
CA GLN A 61 4.64 13.52 -4.75
C GLN A 61 5.75 12.87 -5.57
N ALA A 62 6.21 11.67 -5.20
CA ALA A 62 7.21 10.91 -5.95
C ALA A 62 6.71 10.56 -7.37
N HIS A 63 5.40 10.38 -7.55
CA HIS A 63 4.76 10.20 -8.86
C HIS A 63 4.40 11.53 -9.57
N GLY A 64 4.99 12.65 -9.14
CA GLY A 64 4.86 13.95 -9.82
C GLY A 64 3.52 14.67 -9.57
N ARG A 65 2.80 14.31 -8.50
CA ARG A 65 1.57 15.00 -8.08
C ARG A 65 1.85 16.03 -6.98
N THR A 66 0.98 17.01 -6.85
CA THR A 66 0.96 17.87 -5.65
C THR A 66 0.09 17.18 -4.62
N ALA A 67 0.63 16.92 -3.42
CA ALA A 67 -0.14 16.34 -2.34
C ALA A 67 0.15 17.05 -1.02
N GLU A 68 -0.91 17.36 -0.28
CA GLU A 68 -0.85 17.95 1.06
C GLU A 68 -1.61 17.04 2.05
N VAL A 69 -1.32 17.17 3.35
CA VAL A 69 -1.94 16.34 4.40
C VAL A 69 -2.53 17.23 5.47
N GLY A 70 -3.76 16.94 5.89
CA GLY A 70 -4.38 17.59 7.03
C GLY A 70 -5.80 17.12 7.32
N PRO A 71 -6.44 17.69 8.35
CA PRO A 71 -7.86 17.47 8.57
C PRO A 71 -8.67 18.07 7.43
N LEU A 72 -9.87 17.54 7.18
CA LEU A 72 -10.74 18.00 6.07
C LEU A 72 -11.03 19.51 6.13
N THR A 73 -11.06 20.09 7.33
CA THR A 73 -11.28 21.53 7.56
C THR A 73 -10.13 22.42 7.08
N MET A 74 -8.97 21.85 6.74
CA MET A 74 -7.81 22.55 6.19
C MET A 74 -7.59 22.27 4.70
N MET A 75 -8.54 21.59 4.05
CA MET A 75 -8.45 21.28 2.63
C MET A 75 -8.47 22.57 1.79
N PRO A 76 -7.47 22.81 0.91
CA PRO A 76 -7.48 23.96 0.00
C PRO A 76 -8.65 23.90 -0.99
N ASP A 77 -9.20 25.06 -1.36
CA ASP A 77 -10.35 25.17 -2.28
C ASP A 77 -10.06 24.62 -3.69
N ASP A 78 -8.80 24.67 -4.12
CA ASP A 78 -8.33 24.18 -5.41
C ASP A 78 -7.88 22.69 -5.37
N THR A 79 -8.26 21.95 -4.33
CA THR A 79 -8.11 20.50 -4.25
C THR A 79 -8.93 19.83 -5.36
N GLN A 80 -8.33 18.89 -6.08
CA GLN A 80 -9.02 18.17 -7.16
C GLN A 80 -9.44 16.76 -6.74
N ALA A 81 -8.73 16.15 -5.79
CA ALA A 81 -9.07 14.85 -5.25
C ALA A 81 -8.72 14.73 -3.77
N VAL A 82 -9.60 14.08 -3.03
CA VAL A 82 -9.42 13.78 -1.61
C VAL A 82 -9.05 12.32 -1.47
N VAL A 83 -7.97 12.05 -0.73
CA VAL A 83 -7.47 10.71 -0.45
C VAL A 83 -7.79 10.36 1.00
N SER A 84 -8.44 9.22 1.20
CA SER A 84 -8.63 8.61 2.51
C SER A 84 -8.06 7.20 2.51
N PHE A 85 -7.76 6.68 3.69
CA PHE A 85 -7.27 5.32 3.83
C PHE A 85 -7.86 4.63 5.06
N ALA A 86 -7.87 3.30 4.99
CA ALA A 86 -8.18 2.42 6.10
C ALA A 86 -7.14 1.31 6.15
N ASP A 87 -6.59 1.07 7.33
CA ASP A 87 -5.54 0.10 7.55
C ASP A 87 -5.92 -0.90 8.64
N ASN A 88 -5.31 -2.09 8.56
CA ASN A 88 -5.35 -3.06 9.65
C ASN A 88 -3.96 -3.67 9.83
N TRP A 89 -3.58 -3.85 11.09
CA TRP A 89 -2.28 -4.33 11.51
C TRP A 89 -2.47 -5.54 12.41
N ALA A 90 -1.66 -6.56 12.16
CA ALA A 90 -1.55 -7.69 13.05
C ALA A 90 -0.22 -7.60 13.81
N TRP A 91 -0.16 -8.30 14.93
CA TRP A 91 0.97 -8.27 15.86
C TRP A 91 1.60 -9.64 16.06
N ASP A 92 1.01 -10.70 15.49
CA ASP A 92 1.58 -12.04 15.52
C ASP A 92 2.91 -12.03 14.76
N PHE A 93 3.98 -12.39 15.46
CA PHE A 93 5.35 -12.38 14.94
C PHE A 93 5.91 -10.98 14.62
N GLY A 94 5.37 -9.95 15.28
CA GLY A 94 5.78 -8.56 15.12
C GLY A 94 4.69 -7.74 14.44
N GLU A 95 4.70 -6.43 14.68
CA GLU A 95 3.73 -5.53 14.06
C GLU A 95 3.93 -5.47 12.54
N HIS A 96 2.88 -5.78 11.78
CA HIS A 96 2.92 -5.78 10.32
C HIS A 96 1.57 -5.43 9.70
N LEU A 97 1.63 -4.81 8.51
CA LEU A 97 0.46 -4.38 7.75
C LEU A 97 -0.17 -5.60 7.06
N VAL A 98 -1.43 -5.90 7.40
CA VAL A 98 -2.17 -7.01 6.78
C VAL A 98 -3.20 -6.52 5.76
N PHE A 99 -3.66 -5.29 5.91
CA PHE A 99 -4.65 -4.69 5.02
C PHE A 99 -4.41 -3.19 4.90
N LEU A 100 -4.52 -2.67 3.67
CA LEU A 100 -4.55 -1.23 3.41
C LEU A 100 -5.47 -0.95 2.23
N LYS A 101 -6.46 -0.09 2.43
CA LYS A 101 -7.29 0.47 1.36
C LYS A 101 -7.00 1.95 1.22
N ILE A 102 -6.62 2.39 0.03
CA ILE A 102 -6.49 3.81 -0.35
C ILE A 102 -7.66 4.14 -1.28
N SER A 103 -8.43 5.17 -0.94
CA SER A 103 -9.60 5.59 -1.71
C SER A 103 -9.45 7.04 -2.12
N VAL A 104 -9.80 7.33 -3.38
CA VAL A 104 -9.71 8.66 -3.96
C VAL A 104 -11.09 9.07 -4.44
N ARG A 105 -11.54 10.24 -3.98
CA ARG A 105 -12.86 10.78 -4.31
C ARG A 105 -12.80 12.23 -4.78
N ASP A 106 -13.82 12.64 -5.50
CA ASP A 106 -14.06 14.04 -5.85
C ASP A 106 -14.38 14.82 -4.55
N PRO A 107 -13.77 15.99 -4.32
CA PRO A 107 -14.04 16.81 -3.13
C PRO A 107 -15.49 17.30 -3.08
N SER A 108 -16.11 17.55 -4.23
CA SER A 108 -17.42 18.18 -4.38
C SER A 108 -18.55 17.17 -4.56
N LYS A 109 -18.24 15.89 -4.77
CA LYS A 109 -19.23 14.85 -5.08
C LYS A 109 -19.03 13.64 -4.17
N GLU A 110 -20.10 12.88 -3.95
CA GLU A 110 -20.02 11.58 -3.28
C GLU A 110 -19.33 10.50 -4.13
N GLN A 111 -18.96 10.82 -5.37
CA GLN A 111 -18.48 9.84 -6.33
C GLN A 111 -16.96 9.63 -6.25
N TYR A 112 -16.56 8.35 -6.25
CA TYR A 112 -15.15 7.93 -6.19
C TYR A 112 -14.48 7.98 -7.56
N TYR A 113 -13.22 8.40 -7.60
CA TYR A 113 -12.35 8.20 -8.75
C TYR A 113 -11.90 6.74 -8.81
N ALA A 114 -11.29 6.25 -7.75
CA ALA A 114 -10.82 4.88 -7.68
C ALA A 114 -10.53 4.52 -6.22
N SER A 115 -10.46 3.22 -5.94
CA SER A 115 -9.82 2.76 -4.71
C SER A 115 -8.94 1.56 -5.00
N ILE A 116 -7.87 1.40 -4.24
CA ILE A 116 -7.00 0.25 -4.33
C ILE A 116 -6.85 -0.38 -2.95
N THR A 117 -6.93 -1.71 -2.90
CA THR A 117 -6.87 -2.48 -1.67
C THR A 117 -5.69 -3.42 -1.73
N PHE A 118 -4.93 -3.51 -0.65
CA PHE A 118 -3.88 -4.48 -0.38
C PHE A 118 -4.34 -5.42 0.73
N SER A 119 -4.04 -6.70 0.58
CA SER A 119 -4.26 -7.73 1.58
C SER A 119 -3.10 -8.73 1.57
N ALA A 120 -2.52 -8.99 2.74
CA ALA A 120 -1.49 -10.02 2.92
C ALA A 120 -2.02 -11.17 3.78
N ARG A 121 -1.74 -12.41 3.36
CA ARG A 121 -2.11 -13.63 4.12
C ARG A 121 -1.03 -14.06 5.11
N VAL A 122 0.18 -13.53 4.94
CA VAL A 122 1.35 -13.81 5.77
C VAL A 122 2.08 -12.51 6.07
N PRO A 123 2.78 -12.40 7.22
CA PRO A 123 3.55 -11.21 7.54
C PRO A 123 4.59 -10.91 6.45
N LEU A 124 4.52 -9.71 5.88
CA LEU A 124 5.52 -9.23 4.95
C LEU A 124 6.64 -8.51 5.71
N ARG A 125 7.89 -8.76 5.29
CA ARG A 125 9.06 -8.01 5.80
C ARG A 125 9.28 -6.67 5.09
N GLU A 126 8.47 -6.39 4.07
CA GLU A 126 8.52 -5.14 3.31
C GLU A 126 8.09 -3.96 4.17
N LYS A 127 8.74 -2.81 3.98
CA LYS A 127 8.34 -1.57 4.66
C LYS A 127 7.01 -1.06 4.08
N PRO A 128 6.08 -0.55 4.91
CA PRO A 128 4.80 -0.02 4.45
C PRO A 128 4.92 1.00 3.31
N ALA A 129 5.93 1.87 3.36
CA ALA A 129 6.19 2.87 2.31
C ALA A 129 6.35 2.26 0.91
N VAL A 130 6.98 1.09 0.79
CA VAL A 130 7.18 0.41 -0.49
C VAL A 130 5.85 -0.15 -1.01
N THR A 131 5.05 -0.75 -0.13
CA THR A 131 3.69 -1.19 -0.46
C THR A 131 2.83 0.01 -0.89
N ILE A 132 2.90 1.13 -0.18
CA ILE A 132 2.15 2.36 -0.49
C ILE A 132 2.55 2.92 -1.85
N ASP A 133 3.85 3.06 -2.12
CA ASP A 133 4.38 3.55 -3.41
C ASP A 133 3.83 2.73 -4.58
N ARG A 134 3.93 1.39 -4.47
CA ARG A 134 3.39 0.47 -5.48
C ARG A 134 1.88 0.62 -5.68
N LEU A 135 1.12 0.77 -4.59
CA LEU A 135 -0.34 0.96 -4.67
C LEU A 135 -0.70 2.30 -5.31
N VAL A 136 -0.01 3.38 -4.94
CA VAL A 136 -0.22 4.72 -5.51
C VAL A 136 0.13 4.74 -6.99
N GLY A 137 1.24 4.13 -7.40
CA GLY A 137 1.58 3.99 -8.82
C GLY A 137 0.48 3.31 -9.63
N ALA A 138 0.04 2.13 -9.19
CA ALA A 138 -1.04 1.38 -9.86
C ALA A 138 -2.37 2.16 -9.90
N LEU A 139 -2.67 2.92 -8.85
CA LEU A 139 -3.86 3.76 -8.77
C LEU A 139 -3.82 4.93 -9.78
N LEU A 140 -2.65 5.55 -9.99
CA LEU A 140 -2.48 6.70 -10.88
C LEU A 140 -2.40 6.35 -12.37
N GLU A 141 -2.03 5.11 -12.72
CA GLU A 141 -1.95 4.64 -14.11
C GLU A 141 -3.32 4.53 -14.80
N LYS A 142 -4.41 4.58 -14.02
CA LYS A 142 -5.79 4.47 -14.49
C LYS A 142 -6.40 5.82 -14.90
#